data_AF-A0A966Z261-F1
#
_entry.id   AF-A0A966Z261-F1
#
_cell.length_a   1.000
_cell.length_b   1.000
_cell.length_c   1.000
_cell.angle_alpha   90.00
_cell.angle_beta   90.00
_cell.angle_gamma   90.00
#
_symmetry.space_group_name_H-M   'P 1'
#
loop_
_entity.id
_entity.type
_entity.pdbx_description
1 polymer ?
#
loop_
_entity_poly.entity_id
_entity_poly.type
_entity_poly.pdbx_seq_one_letter_code
_entity_poly.pdbx_strand_id
1 'polypeptide(L)'
;MSFDRRIYNFAAGPATLPDEVLEQARDELLNWQGLGTSVMEISHRSKEFMAVYEKTLADLRELMAIPSDYEILLLQGGGIGQNAAIPMNLMPLASKPKADFVVTGIWSEKSVKEAQKYGEAHIAASSQAQGFRSIPDQSTWTLSQDAAYVHICANETIGGVEFAKFP
;
A
#
# COMPACT_ATOMS: atom_id res chain seq x y z
N MET A 1 15.16 28.69 15.76
CA MET A 1 15.92 27.58 16.39
C MET A 1 16.73 26.92 15.29
N SER A 2 18.03 26.74 15.47
CA SER A 2 18.87 25.87 14.65
C SER A 2 19.17 24.61 15.45
N PHE A 3 19.28 23.47 14.78
CA PHE A 3 19.62 22.20 15.41
C PHE A 3 21.02 21.78 14.94
N ASP A 4 21.85 21.29 15.86
CA ASP A 4 23.23 20.86 15.54
C ASP A 4 23.28 19.44 14.93
N ARG A 5 22.12 18.79 14.77
CA ARG A 5 21.97 17.46 14.16
C ARG A 5 20.55 17.25 13.64
N ARG A 6 20.38 16.26 12.75
CA ARG A 6 19.06 15.84 12.28
C ARG A 6 18.19 15.36 13.45
N ILE A 7 16.94 15.83 13.47
CA ILE A 7 15.96 15.48 14.51
C ILE A 7 15.39 14.09 14.22
N TYR A 8 15.23 13.27 15.26
CA TYR A 8 14.50 12.01 15.14
C TYR A 8 13.02 12.28 14.87
N ASN A 9 12.55 11.87 13.71
CA ASN A 9 11.16 11.99 13.30
C ASN A 9 10.44 10.64 13.44
N PHE A 10 9.57 10.52 14.44
CA PHE A 10 8.74 9.34 14.71
C PHE A 10 7.35 9.42 14.09
N ALA A 11 7.13 10.29 13.09
CA ALA A 11 5.85 10.40 12.41
C ALA A 11 5.45 9.05 11.76
N ALA A 12 4.19 8.65 11.97
CA ALA A 12 3.61 7.44 11.38
C ALA A 12 3.31 7.59 9.87
N GLY A 13 3.39 8.82 9.33
CA GLY A 13 3.11 9.14 7.93
C GLY A 13 2.91 10.65 7.72
N PRO A 14 3.63 11.28 6.78
CA PRO A 14 4.78 10.77 6.03
C PRO A 14 5.94 10.37 6.96
N ALA A 15 6.62 9.26 6.64
CA ALA A 15 7.73 8.73 7.43
C ALA A 15 9.05 9.50 7.19
N THR A 16 10.04 9.29 8.06
CA THR A 16 11.39 9.83 7.81
C THR A 16 12.02 9.19 6.57
N LEU A 17 12.57 10.02 5.68
CA LEU A 17 13.35 9.58 4.52
C LEU A 17 14.84 9.46 4.86
N PRO A 18 15.59 8.53 4.24
CA PRO A 18 17.06 8.52 4.34
C PRO A 18 17.69 9.84 3.88
N ASP A 19 18.81 10.24 4.49
CA ASP A 19 19.51 11.49 4.19
C ASP A 19 20.00 11.49 2.73
N GLU A 20 20.57 10.38 2.29
CA GLU A 20 21.13 10.20 0.96
C GLU A 20 20.10 10.40 -0.17
N VAL A 21 18.83 10.03 0.06
CA VAL A 21 17.74 10.22 -0.90
C VAL A 21 17.41 11.71 -1.04
N LEU A 22 17.35 12.43 0.08
CA LEU A 22 17.07 13.87 0.08
C LEU A 22 18.22 14.67 -0.52
N GLU A 23 19.46 14.27 -0.23
CA GLU A 23 20.67 14.91 -0.77
C GLU A 23 20.75 14.73 -2.29
N GLN A 24 20.54 13.52 -2.80
CA GLN A 24 20.51 13.28 -4.23
C GLN A 24 19.41 14.09 -4.92
N ALA A 25 18.19 14.08 -4.38
CA ALA A 25 17.07 14.84 -4.94
C ALA A 25 17.34 16.35 -4.94
N ARG A 26 17.98 16.89 -3.89
CA ARG A 26 18.41 18.28 -3.80
C ARG A 26 19.43 18.62 -4.89
N ASP A 27 20.47 17.79 -5.01
CA ASP A 27 21.61 18.05 -5.88
C ASP A 27 21.24 17.93 -7.37
N GLU A 28 20.29 17.05 -7.70
CA GLU A 28 19.81 16.84 -9.05
C GLU A 28 18.58 17.71 -9.42
N LEU A 29 18.00 18.48 -8.48
CA LEU A 29 16.69 19.10 -8.65
C LEU A 29 16.57 19.99 -9.90
N LEU A 30 17.61 20.79 -10.18
CA LEU A 30 17.66 21.75 -11.28
C LEU A 30 18.41 21.21 -12.52
N ASN A 31 19.11 20.09 -12.39
CA ASN A 31 19.93 19.51 -13.44
C ASN A 31 19.93 18.00 -13.30
N TRP A 32 18.76 17.41 -13.52
CA TRP A 32 18.55 15.99 -13.29
C TRP A 32 19.40 15.17 -14.28
N GLN A 33 20.28 14.34 -13.74
CA GLN A 33 21.22 13.51 -14.52
C GLN A 33 22.03 14.27 -15.59
N GLY A 34 22.29 15.56 -15.39
CA GLY A 34 23.06 16.38 -16.34
C GLY A 34 22.27 16.87 -17.57
N LEU A 35 20.94 16.73 -17.59
CA LEU A 35 20.09 17.13 -18.72
C LEU A 35 19.86 18.64 -18.83
N GLY A 36 20.27 19.42 -17.83
CA GLY A 36 20.05 20.86 -17.75
C GLY A 36 18.60 21.25 -17.42
N THR A 37 17.78 20.31 -16.94
CA THR A 37 16.37 20.51 -16.58
C THR A 37 15.99 19.63 -15.39
N SER A 38 14.91 19.97 -14.69
CA SER A 38 14.39 19.17 -13.58
C SER A 38 13.67 17.91 -14.07
N VAL A 39 13.71 16.83 -13.26
CA VAL A 39 12.86 15.64 -13.47
C VAL A 39 11.36 15.98 -13.49
N MET A 40 10.95 17.10 -12.91
CA MET A 40 9.57 17.57 -12.91
C MET A 40 9.14 18.20 -14.24
N GLU A 41 10.07 18.52 -15.14
CA GLU A 41 9.83 19.22 -16.40
C GLU A 41 9.93 18.30 -17.62
N ILE A 42 10.41 17.07 -17.45
CA ILE A 42 10.57 16.12 -18.54
C ILE A 42 9.27 15.36 -18.83
N SER A 43 9.09 14.99 -20.09
CA SER A 43 7.96 14.17 -20.50
C SER A 43 8.06 12.77 -19.89
N HIS A 44 6.95 12.26 -19.34
CA HIS A 44 6.83 10.86 -18.88
C HIS A 44 7.04 9.82 -20.00
N ARG A 45 7.14 10.26 -21.26
CA ARG A 45 7.42 9.41 -22.43
C ARG A 45 8.83 9.58 -22.98
N SER A 46 9.65 10.47 -22.40
CA SER A 46 11.03 10.63 -22.85
C SER A 46 11.84 9.38 -22.53
N LYS A 47 12.94 9.17 -23.25
CA LYS A 47 13.81 8.00 -23.02
C LYS A 47 14.39 8.03 -21.61
N GLU A 48 14.70 9.23 -21.14
CA GLU A 48 15.29 9.49 -19.82
C GLU A 48 14.29 9.15 -18.71
N PHE A 49 13.02 9.58 -18.83
CA PHE A 49 12.00 9.21 -17.84
C PHE A 49 11.67 7.72 -17.87
N MET A 50 11.56 7.13 -19.07
CA MET A 50 11.29 5.70 -19.20
C MET A 50 12.41 4.85 -18.58
N ALA A 51 13.66 5.28 -18.69
CA ALA A 51 14.78 4.59 -18.04
C ALA A 51 14.66 4.58 -16.51
N VAL A 52 14.27 5.69 -15.86
CA VAL A 52 14.06 5.70 -14.40
C VAL A 52 12.81 4.91 -14.00
N TYR A 53 11.75 4.94 -14.81
CA TYR A 53 10.56 4.13 -14.60
C TYR A 53 10.89 2.62 -14.64
N GLU A 54 11.55 2.16 -15.69
CA GLU A 54 11.96 0.75 -15.85
C GLU A 54 12.91 0.31 -14.74
N LYS A 55 13.88 1.17 -14.37
CA LYS A 55 14.76 0.91 -13.22
C LYS A 55 13.96 0.78 -11.93
N THR A 56 13.00 1.67 -11.68
CA THR A 56 12.14 1.61 -10.48
C THR A 56 11.38 0.29 -10.39
N LEU A 57 10.83 -0.19 -11.51
CA LEU A 57 10.15 -1.48 -11.56
C LEU A 57 11.12 -2.65 -11.31
N ALA A 58 12.30 -2.61 -11.92
CA ALA A 58 13.32 -3.64 -11.74
C ALA A 58 13.83 -3.70 -10.30
N ASP A 59 14.17 -2.55 -9.70
CA ASP A 59 14.62 -2.43 -8.31
C ASP A 59 13.55 -2.97 -7.35
N LEU A 60 12.27 -2.62 -7.55
CA LEU A 60 11.18 -3.11 -6.71
C LEU A 60 10.98 -4.62 -6.86
N ARG A 61 11.10 -5.14 -8.09
CA ARG A 61 11.01 -6.57 -8.37
C ARG A 61 12.11 -7.36 -7.67
N GLU A 62 13.34 -6.86 -7.72
CA GLU A 62 14.49 -7.44 -7.03
C GLU A 62 14.31 -7.38 -5.51
N LEU A 63 14.05 -6.19 -4.96
CA LEU A 63 13.95 -5.95 -3.53
C LEU A 63 12.89 -6.81 -2.85
N MET A 64 11.72 -6.94 -3.49
CA MET A 64 10.57 -7.66 -2.95
C MET A 64 10.46 -9.10 -3.49
N ALA A 65 11.44 -9.54 -4.30
CA ALA A 65 11.43 -10.84 -4.98
C ALA A 65 10.12 -11.13 -5.73
N ILE A 66 9.59 -10.15 -6.47
CA ILE A 66 8.28 -10.24 -7.15
C ILE A 66 8.40 -11.16 -8.37
N PRO A 67 7.61 -12.25 -8.44
CA PRO A 67 7.63 -13.20 -9.56
C PRO A 67 7.32 -12.58 -10.93
N SER A 68 7.70 -13.27 -12.02
CA SER A 68 7.52 -12.79 -13.41
C SER A 68 6.06 -12.68 -13.84
N ASP A 69 5.17 -13.42 -13.20
CA ASP A 69 3.72 -13.50 -13.45
C ASP A 69 2.89 -12.49 -12.64
N TYR A 70 3.55 -11.58 -11.90
CA TYR A 70 2.95 -10.43 -11.24
C TYR A 70 3.32 -9.12 -11.96
N GLU A 71 2.35 -8.22 -12.05
CA GLU A 71 2.52 -6.88 -12.64
C GLU A 71 2.68 -5.81 -11.55
N ILE A 72 3.48 -4.77 -11.83
CA ILE A 72 3.74 -3.67 -10.88
C ILE A 72 3.07 -2.39 -11.39
N LEU A 73 2.15 -1.84 -10.60
CA LEU A 73 1.42 -0.61 -10.96
C LEU A 73 1.83 0.56 -10.06
N LEU A 74 2.27 1.67 -10.67
CA LEU A 74 2.55 2.94 -9.97
C LEU A 74 1.34 3.88 -10.11
N LEU A 75 0.48 3.91 -9.09
CA LEU A 75 -0.84 4.57 -9.16
C LEU A 75 -0.97 5.75 -8.19
N GLN A 76 -1.76 6.74 -8.61
CA GLN A 76 -2.21 7.83 -7.75
C GLN A 76 -3.41 7.40 -6.87
N GLY A 77 -3.85 8.28 -5.96
CA GLY A 77 -5.01 8.06 -5.09
C GLY A 77 -4.69 7.44 -3.72
N GLY A 78 -3.45 6.95 -3.53
CA GLY A 78 -2.99 6.37 -2.28
C GLY A 78 -3.78 5.12 -1.85
N GLY A 79 -3.49 4.59 -0.65
CA GLY A 79 -4.15 3.39 -0.13
C GLY A 79 -5.68 3.52 -0.06
N ILE A 80 -6.19 4.70 0.30
CA ILE A 80 -7.64 4.95 0.34
C ILE A 80 -8.29 4.91 -1.04
N GLY A 81 -7.62 5.38 -2.10
CA GLY A 81 -8.11 5.21 -3.46
C GLY A 81 -8.19 3.74 -3.86
N GLN A 82 -7.24 2.92 -3.42
CA GLN A 82 -7.24 1.48 -3.72
C GLN A 82 -8.32 0.71 -2.95
N ASN A 83 -8.77 1.19 -1.79
CA ASN A 83 -9.94 0.63 -1.09
C ASN A 83 -11.20 0.63 -1.95
N ALA A 84 -11.30 1.52 -2.95
CA ALA A 84 -12.37 1.55 -3.93
C ALA A 84 -11.99 0.79 -5.22
N ALA A 85 -10.77 0.97 -5.72
CA ALA A 85 -10.34 0.35 -6.98
C ALA A 85 -10.36 -1.18 -6.94
N ILE A 86 -9.92 -1.78 -5.83
CA ILE A 86 -9.88 -3.24 -5.66
C ILE A 86 -11.28 -3.86 -5.76
N PRO A 87 -12.28 -3.49 -4.92
CA PRO A 87 -13.61 -4.08 -5.00
C PRO A 87 -14.29 -3.83 -6.36
N MET A 88 -14.12 -2.65 -6.97
CA MET A 88 -14.69 -2.36 -8.29
C MET A 88 -14.18 -3.31 -9.39
N ASN A 89 -12.95 -3.80 -9.29
CA ASN A 89 -12.36 -4.71 -10.28
C ASN A 89 -12.54 -6.19 -9.91
N LEU A 90 -12.42 -6.54 -8.63
CA LEU A 90 -12.35 -7.94 -8.21
C LEU A 90 -13.68 -8.52 -7.73
N MET A 91 -14.51 -7.78 -6.99
CA MET A 91 -15.78 -8.32 -6.49
C MET A 91 -16.68 -8.86 -7.62
N PRO A 92 -16.79 -8.20 -8.79
CA PRO A 92 -17.60 -8.72 -9.90
C PRO A 92 -17.15 -10.08 -10.48
N LEU A 93 -15.95 -10.56 -10.12
CA LEU A 93 -15.46 -11.88 -10.55
C LEU A 93 -16.10 -13.03 -9.77
N ALA A 94 -16.68 -12.76 -8.60
CA ALA A 94 -17.49 -13.73 -7.87
C ALA A 94 -18.89 -13.91 -8.50
N SER A 95 -19.54 -15.03 -8.16
CA SER A 95 -20.91 -15.30 -8.64
C SER A 95 -21.93 -14.22 -8.25
N LYS A 96 -21.66 -13.53 -7.14
CA LYS A 96 -22.28 -12.27 -6.73
C LYS A 96 -21.16 -11.37 -6.18
N PRO A 97 -21.20 -10.04 -6.39
CA PRO A 97 -20.18 -9.14 -5.87
C PRO A 97 -19.99 -9.30 -4.35
N LYS A 98 -18.89 -9.96 -3.95
CA LYS A 98 -18.58 -10.30 -2.55
C LYS A 98 -17.09 -10.42 -2.34
N ALA A 99 -16.62 -9.99 -1.16
CA ALA A 99 -15.28 -10.31 -0.66
C ALA A 99 -15.29 -10.47 0.86
N ASP A 100 -14.34 -11.24 1.38
CA ASP A 100 -14.14 -11.44 2.81
C ASP A 100 -13.10 -10.46 3.36
N PHE A 101 -13.28 -10.03 4.61
CA PHE A 101 -12.40 -9.10 5.29
C PHE A 101 -12.05 -9.60 6.69
N VAL A 102 -10.77 -9.50 7.04
CA VAL A 102 -10.28 -9.69 8.40
C VAL A 102 -10.01 -8.32 9.00
N VAL A 103 -10.80 -7.96 10.01
CA VAL A 103 -10.82 -6.61 10.59
C VAL A 103 -10.03 -6.58 11.89
N THR A 104 -8.82 -6.04 11.81
CA THR A 104 -7.85 -5.99 12.93
C THR A 104 -7.57 -4.58 13.42
N GLY A 105 -8.17 -3.55 12.79
CA GLY A 105 -8.02 -2.16 13.19
C GLY A 105 -8.72 -1.17 12.26
N ILE A 106 -8.31 0.09 12.35
CA ILE A 106 -9.00 1.22 11.71
C ILE A 106 -8.85 1.20 10.18
N TRP A 107 -7.73 0.70 9.63
CA TRP A 107 -7.52 0.69 8.19
C TRP A 107 -8.33 -0.43 7.51
N SER A 108 -8.39 -1.61 8.13
CA SER A 108 -9.28 -2.69 7.68
C SER A 108 -10.75 -2.32 7.81
N GLU A 109 -11.18 -1.62 8.88
CA GLU A 109 -12.54 -1.05 8.98
C GLU A 109 -12.87 -0.09 7.83
N LYS A 110 -11.95 0.81 7.48
CA LYS A 110 -12.13 1.71 6.33
C LYS A 110 -12.22 0.97 5.00
N SER A 111 -11.48 -0.13 4.85
CA SER A 111 -11.51 -0.96 3.65
C SER A 111 -12.86 -1.66 3.49
N VAL A 112 -13.40 -2.23 4.58
CA VAL A 112 -14.76 -2.79 4.61
C VAL A 112 -15.79 -1.73 4.23
N LYS A 113 -15.74 -0.56 4.88
CA LYS A 113 -16.72 0.53 4.65
C LYS A 113 -16.74 0.99 3.20
N GLU A 114 -15.58 1.07 2.55
CA GLU A 114 -15.50 1.45 1.14
C GLU A 114 -16.04 0.34 0.23
N ALA A 115 -15.65 -0.91 0.50
CA ALA A 115 -16.05 -2.07 -0.30
C ALA A 115 -17.56 -2.34 -0.29
N GLN A 116 -18.26 -2.01 0.80
CA GLN A 116 -19.73 -2.11 0.91
C GLN A 116 -20.50 -1.32 -0.16
N LYS A 117 -19.86 -0.34 -0.82
CA LYS A 117 -20.49 0.42 -1.92
C LYS A 117 -20.58 -0.39 -3.23
N TYR A 118 -19.84 -1.49 -3.35
CA TYR A 118 -19.64 -2.23 -4.59
C TYR A 118 -20.11 -3.69 -4.53
N GLY A 119 -20.46 -4.17 -3.34
CA GLY A 119 -20.90 -5.54 -3.11
C GLY A 119 -21.00 -5.89 -1.63
N GLU A 120 -21.10 -7.17 -1.33
CA GLU A 120 -21.09 -7.68 0.03
C GLU A 120 -19.66 -7.73 0.58
N ALA A 121 -19.36 -6.89 1.57
CA ALA A 121 -18.12 -6.97 2.34
C ALA A 121 -18.37 -7.82 3.60
N HIS A 122 -18.10 -9.13 3.50
CA HIS A 122 -18.32 -10.07 4.60
C HIS A 122 -17.16 -10.00 5.60
N ILE A 123 -17.46 -9.82 6.88
CA ILE A 123 -16.45 -9.80 7.94
C ILE A 123 -16.20 -11.25 8.38
N ALA A 124 -15.16 -11.87 7.81
CA ALA A 124 -14.80 -13.25 8.10
C ALA A 124 -14.17 -13.42 9.50
N ALA A 125 -13.52 -12.37 10.02
CA ALA A 125 -13.02 -12.32 11.38
C ALA A 125 -12.83 -10.86 11.83
N SER A 126 -12.95 -10.59 13.14
CA SER A 126 -12.72 -9.27 13.70
C SER A 126 -12.21 -9.32 15.14
N SER A 127 -11.24 -8.45 15.47
CA SER A 127 -10.80 -8.21 16.87
C SER A 127 -11.40 -6.93 17.47
N GLN A 128 -12.41 -6.35 16.82
CA GLN A 128 -13.08 -5.12 17.29
C GLN A 128 -13.64 -5.25 18.72
N ALA A 129 -14.25 -6.40 19.05
CA ALA A 129 -14.76 -6.69 20.39
C ALA A 129 -13.66 -6.72 21.48
N GLN A 130 -12.41 -6.93 21.08
CA GLN A 130 -11.23 -6.92 21.96
C GLN A 130 -10.50 -5.57 21.93
N GLY A 131 -11.06 -4.58 21.23
CA GLY A 131 -10.47 -3.26 21.06
C GLY A 131 -9.25 -3.25 20.14
N PHE A 132 -9.20 -4.12 19.12
CA PHE A 132 -8.11 -4.18 18.13
C PHE A 132 -6.71 -4.39 18.74
N ARG A 133 -6.61 -5.34 19.68
CA ARG A 133 -5.36 -5.65 20.40
C ARG A 133 -4.63 -6.90 19.89
N SER A 134 -5.22 -7.58 18.92
CA SER A 134 -4.77 -8.90 18.45
C SER A 134 -5.31 -9.18 17.06
N ILE A 135 -4.76 -10.23 16.44
CA ILE A 135 -5.29 -10.85 15.23
C ILE A 135 -6.09 -12.07 15.67
N PRO A 136 -7.36 -12.24 15.25
CA PRO A 136 -8.12 -13.45 15.51
C PRO A 136 -7.42 -14.68 14.92
N ASP A 137 -7.41 -15.79 15.65
CA ASP A 137 -6.82 -17.05 15.19
C ASP A 137 -7.42 -17.45 13.83
N GLN A 138 -6.57 -17.85 12.89
CA GLN A 138 -7.00 -18.18 11.52
C GLN A 138 -8.03 -19.32 11.49
N SER A 139 -7.97 -20.25 12.45
CA SER A 139 -8.94 -21.35 12.56
C SER A 139 -10.36 -20.88 12.92
N THR A 140 -10.52 -19.66 13.43
CA THR A 140 -11.83 -19.08 13.75
C THR A 140 -12.41 -18.24 12.62
N TRP A 141 -11.72 -18.09 11.49
CA TRP A 141 -12.20 -17.29 10.37
C TRP A 141 -13.34 -17.99 9.65
N THR A 142 -14.45 -17.30 9.45
CA THR A 142 -15.59 -17.80 8.68
C THR A 142 -15.49 -17.30 7.25
N LEU A 143 -14.68 -17.99 6.42
CA LEU A 143 -14.48 -17.63 5.01
C LEU A 143 -15.63 -18.10 4.12
N SER A 144 -15.99 -17.27 3.14
CA SER A 144 -17.01 -17.54 2.13
C SER A 144 -16.41 -18.34 0.96
N GLN A 145 -17.09 -19.41 0.54
CA GLN A 145 -16.67 -20.16 -0.65
C GLN A 145 -16.91 -19.39 -1.97
N ASP A 146 -17.75 -18.37 -1.94
CA ASP A 146 -18.15 -17.55 -3.09
C ASP A 146 -17.55 -16.13 -3.07
N ALA A 147 -16.58 -15.84 -2.18
CA ALA A 147 -15.89 -14.56 -2.17
C ALA A 147 -14.88 -14.45 -3.33
N ALA A 148 -14.75 -13.25 -3.90
CA ALA A 148 -13.76 -12.97 -4.94
C ALA A 148 -12.33 -12.90 -4.39
N TYR A 149 -12.18 -12.43 -3.15
CA TYR A 149 -10.89 -12.31 -2.46
C TYR A 149 -11.08 -12.23 -0.94
N VAL A 150 -9.99 -12.42 -0.21
CA VAL A 150 -9.88 -12.15 1.23
C VAL A 150 -8.95 -10.95 1.41
N HIS A 151 -9.42 -9.93 2.13
CA HIS A 151 -8.64 -8.73 2.45
C HIS A 151 -8.15 -8.75 3.89
N ILE A 152 -6.85 -8.50 4.06
CA ILE A 152 -6.21 -8.27 5.36
C ILE A 152 -5.48 -6.92 5.34
N CYS A 153 -5.37 -6.28 6.50
CA CYS A 153 -4.40 -5.20 6.70
C CYS A 153 -3.16 -5.79 7.37
N ALA A 154 -2.03 -5.86 6.65
CA ALA A 154 -0.82 -6.51 7.14
C ALA A 154 -0.29 -5.89 8.45
N ASN A 155 -0.36 -4.55 8.56
CA ASN A 155 0.02 -3.80 9.75
C ASN A 155 -0.94 -2.63 9.99
N GLU A 156 -1.65 -2.67 11.11
CA GLU A 156 -2.56 -1.63 11.57
C GLU A 156 -1.78 -0.56 12.37
N THR A 157 -1.39 0.52 11.71
CA THR A 157 -0.46 1.51 12.27
C THR A 157 -0.97 2.22 13.53
N ILE A 158 -2.29 2.31 13.73
CA ILE A 158 -2.87 2.98 14.91
C ILE A 158 -2.92 2.03 16.11
N GLY A 159 -3.28 0.77 15.87
CA GLY A 159 -3.39 -0.25 16.93
C GLY A 159 -2.08 -0.93 17.28
N GLY A 160 -1.07 -0.83 16.41
CA GLY A 160 0.20 -1.55 16.57
C GLY A 160 0.03 -3.07 16.43
N VAL A 161 -0.84 -3.50 15.52
CA VAL A 161 -1.15 -4.92 15.28
C VAL A 161 -0.64 -5.32 13.91
N GLU A 162 0.23 -6.34 13.86
CA GLU A 162 0.91 -6.81 12.66
C GLU A 162 0.80 -8.32 12.50
N PHE A 163 0.59 -8.77 11.26
CA PHE A 163 0.65 -10.19 10.91
C PHE A 163 2.12 -10.65 10.87
N ALA A 164 2.55 -11.41 11.87
CA ALA A 164 3.91 -11.97 11.91
C ALA A 164 4.18 -12.99 10.79
N LYS A 165 3.13 -13.63 10.27
CA LYS A 165 3.14 -14.49 9.10
C LYS A 165 1.87 -14.25 8.29
N PHE A 166 2.00 -14.29 6.98
CA PHE A 166 0.84 -14.19 6.11
C PHE A 166 0.03 -15.51 6.14
N PRO A 167 -1.31 -15.42 6.04
CA PRO A 167 -2.21 -16.57 6.14
C PRO A 167 -2.16 -17.51 4.94
#